data_AF-A0A661ATC4-F1
#
_entry.id   AF-A0A661ATC4-F1
#
_cell.length_a   1.000
_cell.length_b   1.000
_cell.length_c   1.000
_cell.angle_alpha   90.00
_cell.angle_beta   90.00
_cell.angle_gamma   90.00
#
_symmetry.space_group_name_H-M   'P 1'
#
loop_
_entity.id
_entity.type
_entity.pdbx_description
1 polymer ?
#
loop_
_entity_poly.entity_id
_entity_poly.type
_entity_poly.pdbx_seq_one_letter_code
_entity_poly.pdbx_strand_id
1 'polypeptide(L)'
;MVYPSLHDKSKITSFRTIVETAFYRNNVQKVESVAEAYFLAESSPGTIVTDIPVYEPEYHGLPSEAKILVFNDGGVVGRCAQARRIAFTPDVDEKKYSEILREAVYQSRFRTMYHAESVVGLHPDFMVKAHILIPEGFENLLLNWLL
;
A
#
# COMPACT_ATOMS: atom_id res chain seq x y z
N MET A 1 -7.12 8.05 24.91
CA MET A 1 -5.73 8.47 24.64
C MET A 1 -5.80 9.40 23.43
N VAL A 2 -5.67 10.71 23.65
CA VAL A 2 -5.78 11.71 22.56
C VAL A 2 -4.39 11.87 21.98
N TYR A 3 -4.19 11.46 20.71
CA TYR A 3 -2.92 11.61 20.02
C TYR A 3 -2.74 13.08 19.60
N PRO A 4 -1.87 13.86 20.25
CA PRO A 4 -1.81 15.32 20.08
C PRO A 4 -1.23 15.77 18.72
N SER A 5 -0.86 14.84 17.85
CA SER A 5 0.08 15.06 16.74
C SER A 5 -0.52 15.68 15.49
N LEU A 6 -1.85 15.79 15.35
CA LEU A 6 -2.47 16.28 14.12
C LEU A 6 -2.63 17.81 14.08
N HIS A 7 -2.76 18.48 15.23
CA HIS A 7 -2.97 19.94 15.29
C HIS A 7 -1.69 20.73 15.62
N ASP A 8 -0.70 20.10 16.25
CA ASP A 8 0.55 20.75 16.63
C ASP A 8 1.68 20.30 15.69
N LYS A 9 1.98 21.13 14.68
CA LYS A 9 3.03 20.86 13.68
C LYS A 9 4.43 20.71 14.29
N SER A 10 4.65 21.20 15.53
CA SER A 10 5.92 20.98 16.24
C SER A 10 6.12 19.53 16.71
N LYS A 11 5.08 18.67 16.59
CA LYS A 11 5.07 17.26 16.98
C LYS A 11 5.00 16.30 15.79
N ILE A 12 5.38 16.76 14.60
CA ILE A 12 5.53 15.87 13.43
C ILE A 12 6.75 14.97 13.67
N THR A 13 6.53 13.65 13.74
CA THR A 13 7.63 12.70 13.88
C THR A 13 8.44 12.62 12.61
N SER A 14 9.71 12.28 12.77
CA SER A 14 10.58 11.97 11.64
C SER A 14 10.00 10.85 10.76
N PHE A 15 9.27 9.89 11.34
CA PHE A 15 8.58 8.82 10.59
C PHE A 15 7.63 9.38 9.54
N ARG A 16 6.76 10.33 9.93
CA ARG A 16 5.77 10.91 9.04
C ARG A 16 6.44 11.61 7.86
N THR A 17 7.45 12.43 8.12
CA THR A 17 8.18 13.12 7.06
C THR A 17 8.88 12.15 6.11
N ILE A 18 9.52 11.09 6.63
CA ILE A 18 10.21 10.09 5.79
C ILE A 18 9.21 9.36 4.89
N VAL A 19 8.06 8.95 5.44
CA VAL A 19 7.04 8.19 4.69
C VAL A 19 6.30 9.08 3.69
N GLU A 20 5.80 10.25 4.10
CA GLU A 20 5.04 11.14 3.22
C GLU A 20 5.89 11.63 2.04
N THR A 21 7.16 11.98 2.27
CA THR A 21 8.04 12.43 1.17
C THR A 21 8.36 11.32 0.18
N ALA A 22 8.31 10.05 0.59
CA ALA A 22 8.55 8.92 -0.31
C ALA A 22 7.53 8.81 -1.45
N PHE A 23 6.29 9.28 -1.24
CA PHE A 23 5.24 9.29 -2.26
C PHE A 23 5.51 10.28 -3.41
N TYR A 24 6.33 11.30 -3.18
CA TYR A 24 6.59 12.37 -4.15
C TYR A 24 7.86 12.14 -4.97
N ARG A 25 8.44 10.94 -4.93
CA ARG A 25 9.68 10.64 -5.63
C ARG A 25 9.45 10.45 -7.13
N ASN A 26 10.50 10.69 -7.91
CA ASN A 26 10.46 10.61 -9.37
C ASN A 26 10.32 9.19 -9.94
N ASN A 27 10.49 8.16 -9.12
CA ASN A 27 10.26 6.75 -9.48
C ASN A 27 8.86 6.25 -9.08
N VAL A 28 7.96 7.16 -8.70
CA VAL A 28 6.58 6.82 -8.32
C VAL A 28 5.64 7.00 -9.50
N GLN A 29 4.87 5.97 -9.80
CA GLN A 29 3.79 5.96 -10.79
C GLN A 29 2.46 5.82 -10.05
N LYS A 30 1.46 6.62 -10.46
CA LYS A 30 0.12 6.52 -9.88
C LYS A 30 -0.66 5.41 -10.55
N VAL A 31 -1.42 4.68 -9.75
CA VAL A 31 -2.44 3.73 -10.20
C VAL A 31 -3.79 4.31 -9.79
N GLU A 32 -4.57 4.73 -10.78
CA GLU A 32 -5.75 5.57 -10.57
C GLU A 32 -7.06 4.78 -10.53
N SER A 33 -7.03 3.51 -10.94
CA SER A 33 -8.24 2.67 -10.99
C SER A 33 -7.99 1.22 -10.60
N VAL A 34 -9.05 0.55 -10.16
CA VAL A 34 -9.05 -0.90 -9.88
C VAL A 34 -8.78 -1.69 -11.17
N ALA A 35 -9.30 -1.24 -12.31
CA ALA A 35 -9.03 -1.85 -13.61
C ALA A 35 -7.54 -1.79 -14.00
N GLU A 36 -6.88 -0.64 -13.79
CA GLU A 36 -5.44 -0.51 -14.01
C GLU A 36 -4.64 -1.46 -13.10
N ALA A 37 -4.99 -1.51 -11.82
CA ALA A 37 -4.37 -2.44 -10.87
C ALA A 37 -4.59 -3.92 -11.28
N TYR A 38 -5.76 -4.24 -11.84
CA TYR A 38 -6.06 -5.58 -12.36
C TYR A 38 -5.17 -5.93 -13.54
N PHE A 39 -5.02 -5.06 -14.54
CA PHE A 39 -4.16 -5.33 -15.70
C PHE A 39 -2.68 -5.45 -15.31
N LEU A 40 -2.23 -4.64 -14.35
CA LEU A 40 -0.90 -4.75 -13.74
C LEU A 40 -0.72 -6.11 -13.05
N ALA A 41 -1.71 -6.55 -12.26
CA ALA A 41 -1.69 -7.85 -11.58
C ALA A 41 -1.70 -9.02 -12.57
N GLU A 42 -2.56 -8.96 -13.59
CA GLU A 42 -2.67 -9.95 -14.66
C GLU A 42 -1.35 -10.11 -15.43
N SER A 43 -0.66 -8.99 -15.68
CA SER A 43 0.62 -8.97 -16.40
C SER A 43 1.83 -9.28 -15.50
N SER A 44 1.63 -9.37 -14.18
CA SER A 44 2.72 -9.58 -13.23
C SER A 44 3.30 -11.00 -13.35
N PRO A 45 4.64 -11.15 -13.38
CA PRO A 45 5.27 -12.47 -13.43
C PRO A 45 4.83 -13.37 -12.26
N GLY A 46 4.41 -14.60 -12.56
CA GLY A 46 3.92 -15.56 -11.56
C GLY A 46 2.41 -15.53 -11.34
N THR A 47 1.69 -14.52 -11.87
CA THR A 47 0.23 -14.52 -11.83
C THR A 47 -0.35 -15.62 -12.71
N ILE A 48 -1.28 -16.38 -12.15
CA ILE A 48 -2.09 -17.36 -12.85
C ILE A 48 -3.47 -16.76 -13.09
N VAL A 49 -3.82 -16.58 -14.37
CA VAL A 49 -5.18 -16.23 -14.79
C VAL A 49 -6.01 -17.51 -14.85
N THR A 50 -7.05 -17.61 -14.02
CA THR A 50 -7.92 -18.80 -14.01
C THR A 50 -8.98 -18.72 -15.10
N ASP A 51 -9.77 -19.78 -15.28
CA ASP A 51 -10.98 -19.78 -16.12
C ASP A 51 -12.24 -19.31 -15.38
N ILE A 52 -12.11 -18.89 -14.11
CA ILE A 52 -13.24 -18.50 -13.27
C ILE A 52 -13.49 -17.00 -13.46
N PRO A 53 -14.66 -16.57 -13.96
CA PRO A 53 -14.99 -15.15 -14.07
C PRO A 53 -15.25 -14.55 -12.67
N VAL A 54 -14.93 -13.27 -12.51
CA VAL A 54 -15.34 -12.49 -11.33
C VAL A 54 -16.84 -12.21 -11.43
N TYR A 55 -17.55 -12.29 -10.30
CA TYR A 55 -18.97 -11.95 -10.24
C TYR A 55 -19.15 -10.43 -10.28
N GLU A 56 -19.97 -9.93 -11.22
CA GLU A 56 -20.28 -8.49 -11.41
C GLU A 56 -19.02 -7.59 -11.38
N PRO A 57 -18.03 -7.81 -12.26
CA PRO A 57 -16.73 -7.15 -12.14
C PRO A 57 -16.82 -5.63 -12.24
N GLU A 58 -17.71 -5.08 -13.06
CA GLU A 58 -17.87 -3.63 -13.21
C GLU A 58 -18.37 -2.95 -11.93
N TYR A 59 -19.15 -3.66 -11.10
CA TYR A 59 -19.56 -3.16 -9.78
C TYR A 59 -18.36 -2.91 -8.86
N HIS A 60 -17.30 -3.72 -9.03
CA HIS A 60 -16.05 -3.61 -8.29
C HIS A 60 -15.01 -2.71 -9.01
N GLY A 61 -15.36 -2.08 -10.14
CA GLY A 61 -14.42 -1.30 -10.94
C GLY A 61 -13.39 -2.13 -11.71
N LEU A 62 -13.64 -3.44 -11.86
CA LEU A 62 -12.84 -4.36 -12.65
C LEU A 62 -13.29 -4.35 -14.13
N PRO A 63 -12.44 -4.80 -15.07
CA PRO A 63 -12.84 -5.00 -16.47
C PRO A 63 -13.96 -6.03 -16.60
N SER A 64 -14.82 -5.89 -17.62
CA SER A 64 -16.00 -6.76 -17.83
C SER A 64 -15.68 -8.25 -17.93
N GLU A 65 -14.52 -8.58 -18.49
CA GLU A 65 -14.05 -9.96 -18.68
C GLU A 65 -13.04 -10.39 -17.59
N ALA A 66 -13.03 -9.71 -16.43
CA ALA A 66 -12.10 -10.01 -15.36
C ALA A 66 -12.28 -11.46 -14.86
N LYS A 67 -11.15 -12.15 -14.75
CA LYS A 67 -11.09 -13.51 -14.19
C LYS A 67 -10.37 -13.48 -12.85
N ILE A 68 -10.62 -14.49 -12.03
CA ILE A 68 -9.93 -14.62 -10.75
C ILE A 68 -8.44 -14.83 -11.03
N LEU A 69 -7.62 -13.96 -10.45
CA LEU A 69 -6.15 -14.05 -10.47
C LEU A 69 -5.67 -14.81 -9.24
N VAL A 70 -4.74 -15.74 -9.44
CA VAL A 70 -4.12 -16.51 -8.37
C VAL A 70 -2.62 -16.26 -8.38
N PHE A 71 -2.06 -15.97 -7.21
CA PHE A 71 -0.63 -15.78 -7.00
C PHE A 71 -0.25 -16.43 -5.67
N ASN A 72 0.71 -17.35 -5.69
CA ASN A 72 1.12 -18.15 -4.52
C ASN A 72 2.65 -18.20 -4.40
N ASP A 73 3.32 -17.06 -4.53
CA ASP A 73 4.78 -16.98 -4.46
C ASP A 73 5.28 -16.32 -3.18
N GLY A 74 6.56 -16.55 -2.88
CA GLY A 74 7.27 -15.93 -1.77
C GLY A 74 7.15 -16.65 -0.44
N GLY A 75 8.07 -16.34 0.48
CA GLY A 75 8.07 -16.91 1.84
C GLY A 75 7.25 -16.12 2.86
N VAL A 76 6.72 -14.96 2.49
CA VAL A 76 5.97 -14.08 3.38
C VAL A 76 4.47 -14.33 3.19
N VAL A 77 3.95 -15.23 4.02
CA VAL A 77 2.55 -15.71 3.93
C VAL A 77 1.56 -14.88 4.77
N GLY A 78 2.00 -13.80 5.41
CA GLY A 78 1.10 -12.97 6.23
C GLY A 78 1.76 -11.79 6.93
N ARG A 79 0.94 -11.03 7.68
CA ARG A 79 1.39 -9.90 8.49
C ARG A 79 2.09 -10.39 9.76
N CYS A 80 3.37 -10.05 9.94
CA CYS A 80 4.10 -10.39 11.15
C CYS A 80 3.72 -9.44 12.31
N ALA A 81 2.81 -9.87 13.19
CA ALA A 81 2.35 -9.06 14.32
C ALA A 81 3.50 -8.61 15.24
N GLN A 82 4.51 -9.47 15.43
CA GLN A 82 5.68 -9.18 16.26
C GLN A 82 6.56 -8.05 15.70
N ALA A 83 6.47 -7.76 14.40
CA ALA A 83 7.21 -6.66 13.75
C ALA A 83 6.49 -5.31 13.86
N ARG A 84 5.24 -5.26 14.33
CA ARG A 84 4.48 -4.00 14.44
C ARG A 84 5.08 -3.10 15.51
N ARG A 85 5.29 -1.83 15.17
CA ARG A 85 5.70 -0.77 16.10
C ARG A 85 4.72 0.38 15.95
N ILE A 86 4.29 0.93 17.07
CA ILE A 86 3.34 2.04 17.11
C ILE A 86 4.13 3.27 17.55
N ALA A 87 4.15 4.32 16.73
CA ALA A 87 4.81 5.55 17.11
C ALA A 87 4.25 6.08 18.44
N PHE A 88 5.10 6.73 19.23
CA PHE A 88 4.76 7.30 20.54
C PHE A 88 4.45 6.28 21.66
N THR A 89 4.72 4.98 21.48
CA THR A 89 4.74 4.04 22.61
C THR A 89 6.11 4.06 23.31
N PRO A 90 6.17 3.85 24.64
CA PRO A 90 7.41 4.00 25.42
C PRO A 90 8.59 3.12 24.98
N ASP A 91 8.31 2.01 24.31
CA ASP A 91 9.27 1.00 23.84
C ASP A 91 9.80 1.25 22.42
N VAL A 92 9.35 2.33 21.77
CA VAL A 92 9.71 2.64 20.37
C VAL A 92 10.77 3.74 20.32
N ASP A 93 12.00 3.34 19.99
CA ASP A 93 13.12 4.25 19.70
C ASP A 93 12.94 4.92 18.33
N GLU A 94 12.52 6.19 18.33
CA GLU A 94 12.30 6.96 17.11
C GLU A 94 13.56 7.05 16.24
N LYS A 95 14.74 7.25 16.84
CA LYS A 95 15.97 7.41 16.07
C LYS A 95 16.32 6.13 15.31
N LYS A 96 16.22 4.98 15.99
CA LYS A 96 16.47 3.66 15.40
C LYS A 96 15.51 3.37 14.24
N TYR A 97 14.20 3.55 14.42
CA TYR A 97 13.25 3.24 13.36
C TYR A 97 13.30 4.25 12.21
N SER A 98 13.66 5.50 12.46
CA SER A 98 13.86 6.48 11.39
C SER A 98 15.06 6.14 10.51
N GLU A 99 16.10 5.53 11.06
CA GLU A 99 17.21 4.96 10.27
C GLU A 99 16.71 3.82 9.37
N ILE A 100 15.98 2.86 9.94
CA ILE A 100 15.40 1.73 9.18
C ILE A 100 14.46 2.22 8.06
N LEU A 101 13.60 3.19 8.35
CA LEU A 101 12.67 3.76 7.37
C LEU A 101 13.40 4.47 6.23
N ARG A 102 14.41 5.28 6.55
CA ARG A 102 15.23 5.95 5.52
C ARG A 102 15.95 4.94 4.63
N GLU A 103 16.48 3.88 5.23
CA GLU A 103 17.15 2.81 4.47
C GLU A 103 16.16 2.08 3.55
N ALA A 104 14.97 1.75 4.04
CA ALA A 104 13.92 1.14 3.22
C ALA A 104 13.54 2.02 2.02
N VAL A 105 13.39 3.33 2.24
CA VAL A 105 13.15 4.31 1.16
C VAL A 105 14.36 4.39 0.22
N TYR A 106 15.58 4.38 0.74
CA TYR A 106 16.79 4.41 -0.09
C TYR A 106 16.90 3.19 -1.00
N GLN A 107 16.60 2.00 -0.50
CA GLN A 107 16.65 0.74 -1.25
C GLN A 107 15.58 0.65 -2.35
N SER A 108 14.47 1.38 -2.25
CA SER A 108 13.45 1.40 -3.29
C SER A 108 13.76 2.30 -4.49
N ARG A 109 14.89 3.04 -4.48
CA ARG A 109 15.18 4.09 -5.49
C ARG A 109 15.39 3.65 -6.92
N PHE A 110 15.74 2.40 -7.13
CA PHE A 110 15.98 1.85 -8.46
C PHE A 110 14.79 1.03 -8.98
N ARG A 111 13.70 0.97 -8.22
CA ARG A 111 12.48 0.26 -8.61
C ARG A 111 11.40 1.28 -8.95
N THR A 112 10.54 0.94 -9.90
CA THR A 112 9.27 1.63 -10.05
C THR A 112 8.45 1.39 -8.79
N MET A 113 7.79 2.43 -8.28
CA MET A 113 6.91 2.36 -7.13
C MET A 113 5.50 2.76 -7.55
N TYR A 114 4.50 1.92 -7.27
CA TYR A 114 3.10 2.24 -7.49
C TYR A 114 2.51 2.95 -6.28
N HIS A 115 1.88 4.09 -6.52
CA HIS A 115 1.06 4.83 -5.55
C HIS A 115 -0.41 4.68 -5.92
N ALA A 116 -1.20 4.08 -5.03
CA ALA A 116 -2.65 4.06 -5.16
C ALA A 116 -3.33 4.70 -3.94
N GLU A 117 -4.58 5.10 -4.13
CA GLU A 117 -5.41 5.77 -3.13
C GLU A 117 -6.75 5.05 -3.02
N SER A 118 -7.29 4.94 -1.80
CA SER A 118 -8.61 4.37 -1.55
C SER A 118 -9.33 5.13 -0.45
N VAL A 119 -10.66 5.06 -0.41
CA VAL A 119 -11.49 5.59 0.67
C VAL A 119 -11.90 4.43 1.57
N VAL A 120 -11.46 4.48 2.83
CA VAL A 120 -11.71 3.42 3.82
C VAL A 120 -12.73 3.91 4.83
N GLY A 121 -13.85 3.19 4.97
CA GLY A 121 -14.88 3.46 5.96
C GLY A 121 -16.28 3.08 5.46
N LEU A 122 -17.16 2.69 6.37
CA LEU A 122 -18.53 2.26 6.04
C LEU A 122 -19.56 3.40 6.08
N HIS A 123 -19.24 4.49 6.77
CA HIS A 123 -20.16 5.61 6.98
C HIS A 123 -19.44 6.92 6.63
N PRO A 124 -20.09 7.88 5.92
CA PRO A 124 -19.44 9.10 5.43
C PRO A 124 -18.66 9.88 6.48
N ASP A 125 -19.19 9.98 7.69
CA ASP A 125 -18.53 10.68 8.81
C ASP A 125 -17.27 9.98 9.35
N PHE A 126 -17.06 8.71 8.98
CA PHE A 126 -15.95 7.86 9.43
C PHE A 126 -15.11 7.35 8.26
N MET A 127 -15.20 8.00 7.09
CA MET A 127 -14.37 7.69 5.92
C MET A 127 -13.03 8.43 6.00
N VAL A 128 -11.95 7.74 5.65
CA VAL A 128 -10.61 8.31 5.54
C VAL A 128 -10.00 7.97 4.20
N LYS A 129 -9.25 8.92 3.63
CA LYS A 129 -8.42 8.66 2.45
C LYS A 129 -7.15 7.93 2.88
N ALA A 130 -6.94 6.75 2.35
CA ALA A 130 -5.76 5.93 2.57
C ALA A 130 -4.88 5.95 1.31
N HIS A 131 -3.57 5.82 1.52
CA HIS A 131 -2.57 5.81 0.47
C HIS A 131 -1.68 4.59 0.68
N ILE A 132 -1.32 3.91 -0.41
CA ILE A 132 -0.35 2.82 -0.40
C ILE A 132 0.78 3.14 -1.39
N LEU A 133 2.01 2.80 -1.01
CA LEU A 133 3.18 2.89 -1.88
C LEU A 133 3.86 1.52 -1.89
N ILE A 134 3.96 0.89 -3.06
CA ILE A 134 4.45 -0.48 -3.20
C ILE A 134 5.39 -0.60 -4.40
N PRO A 135 6.47 -1.39 -4.33
CA PRO A 135 7.33 -1.60 -5.51
C PRO A 135 6.64 -2.43 -6.59
N GLU A 136 7.06 -2.20 -7.83
CA GLU A 136 6.83 -3.12 -8.96
C GLU A 136 7.24 -4.56 -8.59
N GLY A 137 6.45 -5.52 -9.06
CA GLY A 137 6.46 -6.93 -8.70
C GLY A 137 5.48 -7.34 -7.58
N PHE A 138 4.68 -6.42 -7.06
CA PHE A 138 3.67 -6.68 -6.02
C PHE A 138 2.26 -6.23 -6.42
N GLU A 139 1.95 -6.27 -7.71
CA GLU A 139 0.71 -5.80 -8.31
C GLU A 139 -0.51 -6.56 -7.77
N ASN A 140 -0.39 -7.87 -7.54
CA ASN A 140 -1.45 -8.66 -6.89
C ASN A 140 -1.79 -8.12 -5.48
N LEU A 141 -0.80 -7.65 -4.72
CA LEU A 141 -1.03 -7.05 -3.40
C LEU A 141 -1.71 -5.68 -3.52
N LEU A 142 -1.33 -4.91 -4.55
CA LEU A 142 -1.96 -3.62 -4.84
C LEU A 142 -3.45 -3.80 -5.17
N LEU A 143 -3.77 -4.74 -6.07
CA LEU A 143 -5.15 -5.07 -6.43
C LEU A 143 -5.95 -5.51 -5.20
N ASN A 144 -5.41 -6.45 -4.42
CA ASN A 144 -6.05 -6.94 -3.19
C ASN A 144 -6.24 -5.86 -2.11
N TRP A 145 -5.47 -4.77 -2.15
CA TRP A 145 -5.62 -3.66 -1.22
C TRP A 145 -6.69 -2.65 -1.65
N LEU A 146 -6.96 -2.56 -2.96
CA LEU A 146 -7.97 -1.67 -3.53
C LEU A 146 -9.39 -2.24 -3.45
N LEU A 147 -9.51 -3.57 -3.39
CA LEU A 147 -10.76 -4.31 -3.21
C LEU A 147 -11.12 -4.47 -1.72
#